data_AF-A0A7C5TPP5-F1
#
_entry.id   AF-A0A7C5TPP5-F1
#
_cell.length_a   1.000
_cell.length_b   1.000
_cell.length_c   1.000
_cell.angle_alpha   90.00
_cell.angle_beta   90.00
_cell.angle_gamma   90.00
#
_symmetry.space_group_name_H-M   'P 1'
#
loop_
_entity.id
_entity.type
_entity.pdbx_description
1 polymer ?
#
loop_
_entity_poly.entity_id
_entity_poly.type
_entity_poly.pdbx_seq_one_letter_code
_entity_poly.pdbx_strand_id
1 'polypeptide(L)' 'MSEEPVLVTVRILDREYRVACPPGEREDLMASARHLDQLMREIRDSGKVIGLDRIAVMAALNMAHELLEL' A
#
# COMPACT_ATOMS: atom_id res chain seq x y z
N MET A 1 11.99 18.17 -21.26
CA MET A 1 10.58 18.32 -20.83
C MET A 1 10.54 17.74 -19.43
N SER A 2 10.20 18.55 -18.42
CA SER A 2 10.10 18.06 -17.05
C SER A 2 8.78 17.29 -16.96
N GLU A 3 8.83 15.97 -16.83
CA GLU A 3 7.62 15.20 -16.61
C GLU A 3 7.17 15.45 -15.16
N GLU A 4 6.03 16.12 -15.00
CA GLU A 4 5.49 16.46 -13.69
C GLU A 4 4.80 15.25 -13.04
N PRO A 5 4.87 15.11 -11.69
CA PRO A 5 4.14 14.04 -10.99
C PRO A 5 2.64 14.13 -11.24
N VAL A 6 2.01 12.98 -11.51
CA VAL A 6 0.56 12.87 -11.70
C VAL A 6 -0.10 12.29 -10.45
N LEU A 7 -1.32 12.73 -10.14
CA LEU A 7 -2.10 12.12 -9.06
C LEU A 7 -2.73 10.82 -9.55
N VAL A 8 -2.40 9.71 -8.89
CA VAL A 8 -2.98 8.39 -9.15
C VAL A 8 -3.88 8.01 -7.99
N THR A 9 -5.11 7.58 -8.31
CA THR A 9 -6.02 7.00 -7.32
C THR A 9 -5.75 5.51 -7.18
N VAL A 10 -5.50 5.06 -5.96
CA VAL A 10 -5.37 3.64 -5.60
C VAL A 10 -6.43 3.28 -4.56
N ARG A 11 -6.83 2.00 -4.52
CA ARG A 11 -7.79 1.48 -3.55
C ARG A 11 -7.10 0.44 -2.66
N ILE A 12 -7.16 0.67 -1.34
CA ILE A 12 -6.50 -0.14 -0.32
C ILE A 12 -7.47 -0.34 0.83
N LEU A 13 -7.76 -1.60 1.18
CA LEU A 13 -8.71 -2.01 2.20
C LEU A 13 -10.05 -1.25 2.10
N ASP A 14 -10.59 -1.22 0.88
CA ASP A 14 -11.86 -0.60 0.53
C ASP A 14 -11.91 0.94 0.72
N ARG A 15 -10.74 1.57 0.88
CA ARG A 15 -10.56 3.03 0.90
C ARG A 15 -9.81 3.51 -0.33
N GLU A 16 -10.17 4.70 -0.83
CA GLU A 16 -9.48 5.35 -1.93
C GLU A 16 -8.43 6.35 -1.43
N TYR A 17 -7.25 6.33 -2.04
CA TYR A 17 -6.14 7.22 -1.74
C TYR A 17 -5.66 7.87 -3.03
N ARG A 18 -5.39 9.18 -2.98
CA ARG A 18 -4.71 9.90 -4.06
C ARG A 18 -3.25 10.06 -3.69
N VAL A 19 -2.37 9.49 -4.51
CA VAL A 19 -0.93 9.50 -4.29
C VAL A 19 -0.25 10.19 -5.46
N ALA A 20 0.70 11.07 -5.17
CA ALA A 20 1.56 11.65 -6.21
C ALA A 20 2.47 10.55 -6.76
N CYS A 21 2.40 10.34 -8.07
CA CYS A 21 3.13 9.31 -8.77
C CYS A 21 4.12 9.97 -9.73
N PRO A 22 5.42 9.64 -9.63
CA PRO A 22 6.37 10.05 -10.65
C PRO A 22 5.99 9.51 -12.03
N PRO A 23 6.40 10.21 -13.10
CA PRO A 23 6.30 9.74 -14.47
C PRO A 23 6.92 8.34 -14.62
N GLY A 24 6.23 7.43 -15.32
CA GLY A 24 6.70 6.06 -15.53
C GLY A 24 6.49 5.09 -14.35
N GLU A 25 6.27 5.56 -13.13
CA GLU A 25 6.15 4.70 -11.92
C GLU A 25 4.71 4.24 -11.62
N ARG A 26 3.75 4.53 -12.50
CA ARG A 26 2.33 4.22 -12.26
C ARG A 26 2.09 2.73 -12.00
N GLU A 27 2.74 1.86 -12.75
CA GLU A 27 2.57 0.42 -12.59
C GLU A 27 3.15 -0.08 -11.26
N ASP A 28 4.31 0.43 -10.87
CA ASP A 28 4.97 0.10 -9.60
C ASP A 28 4.15 0.58 -8.40
N LEU A 29 3.58 1.79 -8.47
CA LEU A 29 2.66 2.30 -7.46
C LEU A 29 1.40 1.42 -7.37
N MET A 30 0.83 1.02 -8.50
CA MET A 30 -0.35 0.14 -8.53
C MET A 30 -0.04 -1.26 -7.99
N ALA A 31 1.15 -1.79 -8.27
CA ALA A 31 1.62 -3.06 -7.71
C ALA A 31 1.82 -2.97 -6.20
N SER A 32 2.47 -1.91 -5.72
CA SER A 32 2.67 -1.64 -4.30
C SER A 32 1.34 -1.51 -3.55
N ALA A 33 0.36 -0.80 -4.12
CA ALA A 33 -0.96 -0.65 -3.54
C ALA A 33 -1.73 -1.98 -3.46
N ARG A 34 -1.63 -2.84 -4.49
CA ARG A 34 -2.22 -4.19 -4.46
C ARG A 34 -1.58 -5.07 -3.40
N HIS A 35 -0.25 -5.02 -3.27
CA HIS A 35 0.46 -5.80 -2.26
C HIS A 35 0.08 -5.37 -0.84
N LEU A 36 0.02 -4.05 -0.58
CA LEU A 36 -0.45 -3.52 0.70
C LEU A 36 -1.92 -3.91 0.98
N ASP A 37 -2.83 -3.83 -0.02
CA ASP A 37 -4.23 -4.25 0.13
C ASP A 37 -4.34 -5.73 0.53
N GLN A 38 -3.55 -6.60 -0.11
CA GLN A 38 -3.53 -8.02 0.22
C GLN A 38 -3.10 -8.27 1.67
N LEU A 39 -1.98 -7.70 2.11
CA LEU A 39 -1.49 -7.86 3.49
C LEU A 39 -2.49 -7.32 4.51
N MET A 40 -3.08 -6.16 4.24
CA MET A 40 -4.09 -5.58 5.13
C MET A 40 -5.36 -6.43 5.22
N ARG A 41 -5.78 -7.07 4.11
CA ARG A 41 -6.91 -8.03 4.12
C ARG A 41 -6.57 -9.27 4.93
N GLU A 42 -5.39 -9.86 4.75
CA GLU A 42 -4.95 -11.03 5.51
C GLU A 42 -4.93 -10.75 7.03
N ILE A 43 -4.40 -9.59 7.43
CA ILE A 43 -4.39 -9.18 8.84
C ILE A 43 -5.82 -8.96 9.37
N ARG A 44 -6.69 -8.29 8.60
CA ARG A 44 -8.10 -8.07 8.97
C ARG A 44 -8.83 -9.40 9.14
N ASP A 45 -8.68 -10.28 8.16
CA ASP A 45 -9.41 -11.54 8.07
C ASP A 45 -8.92 -12.54 9.14
N SER A 46 -7.72 -12.36 9.68
CA SER A 46 -7.23 -13.10 10.86
C SER A 46 -8.05 -12.85 12.13
N GLY A 47 -8.76 -11.72 12.23
CA GLY A 47 -9.52 -11.30 13.41
C GLY A 47 -8.69 -10.94 14.64
N LYS A 48 -7.35 -11.07 14.60
CA LYS A 48 -6.46 -10.81 15.75
C LYS A 48 -6.20 -9.33 15.99
N VAL A 49 -6.31 -8.50 14.96
CA VAL A 49 -6.03 -7.07 15.01
C VAL A 49 -7.31 -6.30 14.71
N ILE A 50 -7.68 -5.40 15.62
CA ILE A 50 -8.87 -4.56 15.49
C ILE A 50 -8.43 -3.12 15.21
N GLY A 51 -9.05 -2.49 14.22
CA GLY A 51 -8.83 -1.09 13.87
C GLY A 51 -7.95 -0.93 12.64
N LEU A 52 -8.40 -0.08 11.70
CA LEU A 52 -7.77 0.11 10.40
C LEU A 52 -6.34 0.66 10.51
N ASP A 53 -6.11 1.61 11.41
CA ASP A 53 -4.78 2.19 11.61
C ASP A 53 -3.78 1.13 12.12
N ARG A 54 -4.21 0.25 13.03
CA ARG A 54 -3.36 -0.85 13.53
C ARG A 54 -3.08 -1.88 12.44
N ILE A 55 -4.08 -2.21 11.62
CA ILE A 55 -3.92 -3.09 10.47
C ILE A 55 -2.89 -2.51 9.48
N ALA A 56 -2.98 -1.21 9.17
CA ALA A 56 -2.04 -0.54 8.29
C ALA A 56 -0.62 -0.52 8.84
N VAL A 57 -0.45 -0.22 10.14
CA VAL A 57 0.88 -0.25 10.81
C VAL A 57 1.48 -1.65 10.78
N MET A 58 0.69 -2.69 11.07
CA MET A 58 1.14 -4.08 11.03
C MET A 58 1.55 -4.52 9.62
N ALA A 59 0.76 -4.16 8.60
CA ALA A 59 1.10 -4.46 7.21
C ALA A 59 2.41 -3.76 6.79
N ALA A 60 2.60 -2.49 7.18
CA ALA A 60 3.82 -1.74 6.92
C ALA A 60 5.05 -2.34 7.61
N LEU A 61 4.92 -2.77 8.87
CA LEU A 61 5.99 -3.44 9.60
C LEU A 61 6.40 -4.77 8.95
N ASN A 62 5.43 -5.56 8.48
CA ASN A 62 5.71 -6.82 7.80
C ASN A 62 6.49 -6.59 6.47
N MET A 63 6.05 -5.65 5.63
CA MET A 63 6.76 -5.31 4.40
C MET A 63 8.18 -4.79 4.65
N ALA A 64 8.34 -3.95 5.69
CA ALA A 64 9.66 -3.43 6.07
C ALA A 64 10.58 -4.55 6.55
N HIS A 65 10.04 -5.54 7.28
CA HIS A 65 10.80 -6.71 7.69
C HIS A 65 11.26 -7.55 6.49
N GLU A 66 10.35 -7.86 5.56
CA GLU A 66 10.67 -8.59 4.32
C GLU A 66 11.77 -7.89 3.51
N LEU A 67 11.71 -6.56 3.40
CA LEU A 67 12.74 -5.77 2.71
C LEU A 67 14.12 -5.84 3.39
N LEU A 68 14.16 -5.93 4.71
CA LEU A 68 15.41 -6.00 5.50
C LEU A 68 16.01 -7.42 5.56
N GLU A 69 15.23 -8.45 5.24
CA GLU A 69 15.70 -9.84 5.17
C GLU A 69 16.25 -10.25 3.79
N LEU A 70 16.11 -9.37 2.78
CA LEU A 70 16.72 -9.51 1.45
C LEU A 70 18.21 -9.14 1.44
#